data_AF-A0A8J8BHY1-F1
#
_entry.id   AF-A0A8J8BHY1-F1
#
_cell.length_a   1.000
_cell.length_b   1.000
_cell.length_c   1.000
_cell.angle_alpha   90.00
_cell.angle_beta   90.00
_cell.angle_gamma   90.00
#
_symmetry.space_group_name_H-M   'P 1'
#
loop_
_entity.id
_entity.type
_entity.pdbx_description
1 polymer ?
#
loop_
_entity_poly.entity_id
_entity_poly.type
_entity_poly.pdbx_seq_one_letter_code
_entity_poly.pdbx_strand_id
1 'polypeptide(L)'
;MHNFHKFCLLMLTGSILFGLFPSYSSAFDAQGLTKWVDQLYFEWGGHLRGTTQVSFWDANTLQAGFGPRTAVDSGAEIRLMNRTFAGQDTYVQTHYLARFEHWDSLQTRRRFQEFAAGFEILDILKLPVDSDQTQLFDFSHTLHKEGRIRIWHGLDRLNLTMNRSWGTLRLGRQAVSWGNGLIFHPLDLFNPFPPTEVLSDYKAGEDMVSATIPFRTFDELQLLVIPRRKENGAVHWDRSSLAAKVNLLTDRLQMDIMAAHHFDATVLGLGLSGNIGSAAWRTDITWTGIESGPKYFSAVANVDRSWVWGQKNWYGLLELYYHGLGEGEPEEALLNSFFS
;
A
#
# COMPACT_ATOMS: atom_id res chain seq x y z
N MET A 1 -15.22 -39.14 0.21
CA MET A 1 -14.67 -38.60 -1.05
C MET A 1 -15.55 -37.41 -1.46
N HIS A 2 -15.21 -36.22 -0.99
CA HIS A 2 -15.92 -34.98 -1.34
C HIS A 2 -15.25 -34.37 -2.59
N ASN A 3 -16.06 -34.05 -3.60
CA ASN A 3 -15.61 -33.47 -4.85
C ASN A 3 -15.05 -32.06 -4.60
N PHE A 4 -13.71 -31.90 -4.68
CA PHE A 4 -13.07 -30.61 -4.85
C PHE A 4 -13.55 -30.01 -6.18
N HIS A 5 -14.52 -29.09 -6.10
CA HIS A 5 -14.97 -28.34 -7.27
C HIS A 5 -13.84 -27.41 -7.69
N LYS A 6 -13.34 -27.60 -8.90
CA LYS A 6 -12.32 -26.74 -9.50
C LYS A 6 -12.95 -25.39 -9.81
N PHE A 7 -12.70 -24.38 -8.98
CA PHE A 7 -13.04 -23.01 -9.31
C PHE A 7 -12.04 -22.49 -10.35
N CYS A 8 -12.53 -22.10 -11.52
CA CYS A 8 -11.72 -21.53 -12.58
C CYS A 8 -12.11 -20.05 -12.74
N LEU A 9 -11.19 -19.16 -12.40
CA LEU A 9 -11.29 -17.73 -12.65
C LEU A 9 -10.34 -17.39 -13.79
N LEU A 10 -10.87 -16.84 -14.89
CA LEU A 10 -10.06 -16.29 -15.97
C LEU A 10 -10.23 -14.77 -15.97
N MET A 11 -9.15 -14.04 -15.74
CA MET A 11 -9.09 -12.58 -15.85
C MET A 11 -8.19 -12.19 -17.02
N LEU A 12 -8.70 -11.36 -17.92
CA LEU A 12 -7.94 -10.74 -19.00
C LEU A 12 -7.89 -9.24 -18.74
N THR A 13 -6.69 -8.71 -18.53
CA THR A 13 -6.45 -7.30 -18.23
C THR A 13 -5.67 -6.66 -19.37
N GLY A 14 -6.19 -5.56 -19.93
CA GLY A 14 -5.46 -4.69 -20.86
C GLY A 14 -5.23 -3.32 -20.21
N SER A 15 -3.99 -2.88 -20.14
CA SER A 15 -3.62 -1.57 -19.59
C SER A 15 -2.77 -0.79 -20.59
N ILE A 16 -3.06 0.51 -20.76
CA ILE A 16 -2.24 1.44 -21.53
C ILE A 16 -1.86 2.60 -20.61
N LEU A 17 -0.56 2.85 -20.49
CA LEU A 17 0.01 3.93 -19.67
C LEU A 17 0.69 4.95 -20.58
N PHE A 18 0.29 6.22 -20.45
CA PHE A 18 0.97 7.34 -21.08
C PHE A 18 1.60 8.23 -20.01
N GLY A 19 2.93 8.41 -20.07
CA GLY A 19 3.61 9.44 -19.29
C GLY A 19 3.25 10.81 -19.86
N LEU A 20 2.64 11.69 -19.05
CA LEU A 20 2.12 12.97 -19.55
C LEU A 20 3.21 14.06 -19.63
N PHE A 21 4.30 13.94 -18.86
CA PHE A 21 5.37 14.93 -18.83
C PHE A 21 6.73 14.26 -18.52
N PRO A 22 7.79 14.44 -19.32
CA PRO A 22 9.15 14.32 -18.78
C PRO A 22 9.34 15.37 -17.68
N SER A 23 10.17 15.09 -16.68
CA SER A 23 10.45 16.03 -15.58
C SER A 23 10.91 17.38 -16.14
N TYR A 24 10.02 18.36 -16.17
CA TYR A 24 10.36 19.73 -16.56
C TYR A 24 10.68 20.53 -15.31
N SER A 25 11.92 21.02 -15.25
CA SER A 25 12.31 22.07 -14.33
C SER A 25 11.87 23.41 -14.89
N SER A 26 10.82 24.02 -14.33
CA SER A 26 10.48 25.40 -14.65
C SER A 26 10.83 26.29 -13.46
N ALA A 27 11.75 27.22 -13.66
CA ALA A 27 11.81 28.43 -12.86
C ALA A 27 10.70 29.34 -13.40
N PHE A 28 9.71 29.66 -12.58
CA PHE A 28 8.62 30.53 -12.98
C PHE A 28 9.10 31.98 -12.84
N ASP A 29 9.41 32.66 -13.95
CA ASP A 29 9.70 34.11 -13.95
C ASP A 29 8.37 34.88 -13.91
N ALA A 30 7.75 34.91 -12.73
CA ALA A 30 6.56 35.72 -12.49
C ALA A 30 6.97 37.15 -12.15
N GLN A 31 7.20 37.97 -13.17
CA GLN A 31 7.35 39.42 -12.99
C GLN A 31 6.14 39.99 -12.23
N GLY A 32 6.31 40.22 -10.94
CA GLY A 32 5.30 40.82 -10.06
C GLY A 32 4.87 39.98 -8.84
N LEU A 33 5.32 38.72 -8.71
CA LEU A 33 5.22 37.98 -7.44
C LEU A 33 6.46 38.21 -6.58
N THR A 34 6.26 38.31 -5.27
CA THR A 34 7.28 38.63 -4.25
C THR A 34 8.57 37.79 -4.38
N LYS A 35 9.75 38.41 -4.19
CA LYS A 35 11.13 37.86 -4.29
C LYS A 35 11.41 36.44 -3.74
N TRP A 36 10.53 35.89 -2.91
CA TRP A 36 10.66 34.54 -2.36
C TRP A 36 10.15 33.45 -3.30
N VAL A 37 9.20 33.76 -4.19
CA VAL A 37 8.66 32.81 -5.19
C VAL A 37 9.72 32.47 -6.23
N ASP A 38 10.56 33.44 -6.61
CA ASP A 38 11.68 33.27 -7.55
C ASP A 38 12.77 32.30 -7.04
N GLN A 39 12.76 31.99 -5.73
CA GLN A 39 13.68 31.03 -5.10
C GLN A 39 13.13 29.60 -5.08
N LEU A 40 11.89 29.39 -5.54
CA LEU A 40 11.27 28.09 -5.60
C LEU A 40 11.60 27.39 -6.90
N TYR A 41 11.96 26.11 -6.78
CA TYR A 41 12.19 25.23 -7.90
C TYR A 41 11.11 24.15 -7.94
N PHE A 42 10.58 23.85 -9.13
CA PHE A 42 9.47 22.93 -9.29
C PHE A 42 9.84 21.76 -10.20
N GLU A 43 9.52 20.56 -9.76
CA GLU A 43 9.51 19.35 -10.58
C GLU A 43 8.07 18.90 -10.78
N TRP A 44 7.67 18.67 -12.02
CA TRP A 44 6.36 18.12 -12.36
C TRP A 44 6.50 16.78 -13.07
N GLY A 45 5.56 15.89 -12.80
CA GLY A 45 5.43 14.60 -13.45
C GLY A 45 4.00 14.10 -13.36
N GLY A 46 3.76 12.90 -13.88
CA GLY A 46 2.43 12.31 -13.84
C GLY A 46 2.15 11.39 -15.00
N HIS A 47 0.97 10.77 -14.95
CA HIS A 47 0.52 9.82 -15.96
C HIS A 47 -0.99 9.85 -16.15
N LEU A 48 -1.40 9.40 -17.32
CA LEU A 48 -2.77 8.97 -17.60
C LEU A 48 -2.73 7.47 -17.84
N ARG A 49 -3.62 6.74 -17.17
CA ARG A 49 -3.77 5.30 -17.32
C ARG A 49 -5.21 4.98 -17.72
N GLY A 50 -5.36 4.17 -18.77
CA GLY A 50 -6.63 3.54 -19.12
C GLY A 50 -6.56 2.05 -18.85
N THR A 51 -7.55 1.51 -18.17
CA THR A 51 -7.63 0.08 -17.85
C THR A 51 -8.98 -0.48 -18.28
N THR A 52 -8.96 -1.65 -18.91
CA THR A 52 -10.16 -2.45 -19.12
C THR A 52 -9.89 -3.88 -18.71
N GLN A 53 -10.79 -4.43 -17.91
CA GLN A 53 -10.75 -5.78 -17.41
C GLN A 53 -12.06 -6.48 -17.78
N VAL A 54 -11.92 -7.71 -18.27
CA VAL A 54 -13.06 -8.60 -18.48
C VAL A 54 -12.88 -9.80 -17.56
N SER A 55 -13.88 -10.01 -16.70
CA SER A 55 -13.87 -11.06 -15.69
C SER A 55 -14.99 -12.06 -15.98
N PHE A 56 -14.67 -13.35 -15.91
CA PHE A 56 -15.62 -14.44 -16.11
C PHE A 56 -15.76 -15.26 -14.83
N TRP A 57 -16.98 -15.36 -14.31
CA TRP A 57 -17.30 -16.05 -13.07
C TRP A 57 -18.13 -17.31 -13.33
N ASP A 58 -17.75 -18.40 -12.68
CA ASP A 58 -18.56 -19.61 -12.64
C ASP A 58 -19.86 -19.37 -11.84
N ALA A 59 -20.92 -20.08 -12.21
CA ALA A 59 -22.24 -19.92 -11.58
C ALA A 59 -22.23 -20.24 -10.07
N ASN A 60 -21.26 -21.04 -9.60
CA ASN A 60 -21.16 -21.45 -8.21
C ASN A 60 -20.31 -20.50 -7.35
N THR A 61 -19.97 -19.31 -7.85
CA THR A 61 -19.21 -18.29 -7.09
C THR A 61 -20.15 -17.33 -6.38
N LEU A 62 -19.73 -16.81 -5.22
CA LEU A 62 -20.48 -15.76 -4.51
C LEU A 62 -20.72 -14.55 -5.42
N GLN A 63 -19.74 -14.18 -6.24
CA GLN A 63 -19.80 -13.09 -7.20
C GLN A 63 -20.94 -13.28 -8.21
N ALA A 64 -21.12 -14.48 -8.75
CA ALA A 64 -22.23 -14.79 -9.65
C ALA A 64 -23.62 -14.75 -8.96
N GLY A 65 -23.67 -14.86 -7.63
CA GLY A 65 -24.90 -14.73 -6.85
C GLY A 65 -25.40 -13.27 -6.73
N PHE A 66 -24.50 -12.29 -6.77
CA PHE A 66 -24.83 -10.87 -6.61
C PHE A 66 -24.70 -10.05 -7.90
N GLY A 67 -24.05 -10.61 -8.93
CA GLY A 67 -23.57 -9.90 -10.11
C GLY A 67 -23.69 -10.67 -11.42
N PRO A 68 -23.31 -10.05 -12.55
CA PRO A 68 -23.28 -10.74 -13.83
C PRO A 68 -22.15 -11.76 -13.89
N ARG A 69 -22.36 -12.86 -14.64
CA ARG A 69 -21.34 -13.91 -14.85
C ARG A 69 -20.16 -13.44 -15.69
N THR A 70 -20.37 -12.41 -16.51
CA THR A 70 -19.31 -11.71 -17.22
C THR A 70 -19.39 -10.25 -16.79
N ALA A 71 -18.31 -9.72 -16.23
CA ALA A 71 -18.23 -8.33 -15.81
C ALA A 71 -17.20 -7.63 -16.69
N VAL A 72 -17.55 -6.44 -17.18
CA VAL A 72 -16.59 -5.54 -17.82
C VAL A 72 -16.37 -4.36 -16.89
N ASP A 73 -15.12 -4.19 -16.48
CA ASP A 73 -14.70 -3.09 -15.62
C ASP A 73 -13.72 -2.22 -16.40
N SER A 74 -14.10 -0.95 -16.61
CA SER A 74 -13.27 0.03 -17.29
C SER A 74 -12.95 1.20 -16.36
N GLY A 75 -11.76 1.76 -16.49
CA GLY A 75 -11.30 2.87 -15.67
C GLY A 75 -10.35 3.78 -16.40
N ALA A 76 -10.33 5.04 -15.98
CA ALA A 76 -9.32 6.02 -16.34
C ALA A 76 -8.79 6.67 -15.06
N GLU A 77 -7.46 6.77 -14.95
CA GLU A 77 -6.77 7.39 -13.84
C GLU A 77 -5.86 8.50 -14.35
N ILE A 78 -5.96 9.69 -13.76
CA ILE A 78 -5.01 10.78 -13.95
C ILE A 78 -4.25 10.98 -12.64
N ARG A 79 -2.93 10.96 -12.72
CA ARG A 79 -2.05 11.30 -11.61
C ARG A 79 -1.17 12.48 -11.98
N LEU A 80 -1.20 13.53 -11.16
CA LEU A 80 -0.34 14.69 -11.28
C LEU A 80 0.59 14.73 -10.06
N MET A 81 1.89 14.81 -10.31
CA MET A 81 2.92 14.80 -9.27
C MET A 81 3.68 16.11 -9.32
N ASN A 82 3.90 16.70 -8.16
CA ASN A 82 4.70 17.89 -7.98
C ASN A 82 5.68 17.71 -6.83
N ARG A 83 6.87 18.27 -7.00
CA ARG A 83 7.79 18.59 -5.91
C ARG A 83 8.18 20.06 -6.01
N THR A 84 7.96 20.82 -4.95
CA THR A 84 8.31 22.23 -4.84
C THR A 84 9.43 22.37 -3.81
N PHE A 85 10.58 22.84 -4.24
CA PHE A 85 11.77 23.01 -3.40
C PHE A 85 11.89 24.46 -2.93
N ALA A 86 12.20 24.62 -1.66
CA ALA A 86 12.60 25.88 -1.04
C ALA A 86 14.06 25.75 -0.62
N GLY A 87 14.98 26.21 -1.47
CA GLY A 87 16.41 25.95 -1.32
C GLY A 87 16.79 24.50 -1.67
N GLN A 88 17.91 24.02 -1.12
CA GLN A 88 18.46 22.69 -1.45
C GLN A 88 17.96 21.58 -0.51
N ASP A 89 17.52 21.97 0.70
CA ASP A 89 17.34 21.05 1.81
C ASP A 89 15.89 20.89 2.27
N THR A 90 14.94 21.53 1.59
CA THR A 90 13.54 21.50 1.99
C THR A 90 12.64 21.50 0.77
N TYR A 91 11.67 20.59 0.75
CA TYR A 91 10.70 20.52 -0.33
C TYR A 91 9.34 20.04 0.15
N VAL A 92 8.29 20.44 -0.57
CA VAL A 92 6.94 19.91 -0.44
C VAL A 92 6.67 18.99 -1.62
N GLN A 93 6.12 17.81 -1.36
CA GLN A 93 5.70 16.85 -2.37
C GLN A 93 4.18 16.71 -2.36
N THR A 94 3.56 16.87 -3.53
CA THR A 94 2.11 16.84 -3.72
C THR A 94 1.74 15.94 -4.89
N HIS A 95 1.01 14.85 -4.64
CA HIS A 95 0.51 13.96 -5.68
C HIS A 95 -1.01 13.97 -5.67
N TYR A 96 -1.62 14.52 -6.72
CA TYR A 96 -3.06 14.51 -6.94
C TYR A 96 -3.45 13.33 -7.80
N LEU A 97 -4.55 12.68 -7.46
CA LEU A 97 -5.11 11.54 -8.15
C LEU A 97 -6.58 11.78 -8.45
N ALA A 98 -7.01 11.52 -9.68
CA ALA A 98 -8.40 11.49 -10.07
C ALA A 98 -8.69 10.20 -10.83
N ARG A 99 -9.80 9.56 -10.51
CA ARG A 99 -10.24 8.31 -11.13
C ARG A 99 -11.67 8.44 -11.61
N PHE A 100 -11.88 7.96 -12.84
CA PHE A 100 -13.18 7.65 -13.40
C PHE A 100 -13.28 6.15 -13.54
N GLU A 101 -14.36 5.56 -13.03
CA GLU A 101 -14.57 4.12 -13.04
C GLU A 101 -15.96 3.82 -13.56
N HIS A 102 -16.04 2.85 -14.46
CA HIS A 102 -17.26 2.26 -14.98
C HIS A 102 -17.19 0.74 -14.79
N TRP A 103 -17.72 0.22 -13.68
CA TRP A 103 -17.53 -1.18 -13.29
C TRP A 103 -18.88 -1.88 -13.13
N ASP A 104 -19.04 -3.02 -13.81
CA ASP A 104 -20.13 -3.96 -13.53
C ASP A 104 -19.96 -4.60 -12.15
N SER A 105 -18.71 -4.77 -11.71
CA SER A 105 -18.39 -5.28 -10.37
C SER A 105 -18.76 -4.31 -9.24
N LEU A 106 -18.83 -3.00 -9.48
CA LEU A 106 -19.31 -2.02 -8.49
C LEU A 106 -20.76 -2.27 -8.09
N GLN A 107 -21.63 -2.62 -9.05
CA GLN A 107 -23.03 -2.95 -8.78
C GLN A 107 -23.16 -4.26 -8.00
N THR A 108 -22.34 -5.25 -8.35
CA THR A 108 -22.25 -6.55 -7.65
C THR A 108 -21.83 -6.35 -6.21
N ARG A 109 -20.77 -5.57 -5.99
CA ARG A 109 -20.26 -5.20 -4.67
C ARG A 109 -21.30 -4.44 -3.87
N ARG A 110 -22.02 -3.49 -4.48
CA ARG A 110 -23.08 -2.74 -3.82
C ARG A 110 -24.20 -3.66 -3.32
N ARG A 111 -24.67 -4.58 -4.17
CA ARG A 111 -25.70 -5.56 -3.78
C ARG A 111 -25.22 -6.47 -2.65
N PHE A 112 -23.95 -6.87 -2.71
CA PHE A 112 -23.34 -7.62 -1.62
C PHE A 112 -23.22 -6.80 -0.33
N GLN A 113 -22.85 -5.53 -0.40
CA GLN A 113 -22.81 -4.61 0.74
C GLN A 113 -24.21 -4.34 1.32
N GLU A 114 -25.24 -4.20 0.49
CA GLU A 114 -26.63 -4.05 0.92
C GLU A 114 -27.15 -5.32 1.61
N PHE A 115 -26.80 -6.50 1.08
CA PHE A 115 -27.05 -7.78 1.74
C PHE A 115 -26.30 -7.89 3.08
N ALA A 116 -25.03 -7.49 3.09
CA ALA A 116 -24.16 -7.52 4.27
C ALA A 116 -24.57 -6.48 5.33
N ALA A 117 -25.25 -5.39 4.95
CA ALA A 117 -25.64 -4.32 5.86
C ALA A 117 -26.62 -4.78 6.96
N GLY A 118 -27.29 -5.92 6.77
CA GLY A 118 -28.10 -6.57 7.81
C GLY A 118 -27.30 -7.36 8.86
N PHE A 119 -25.98 -7.44 8.72
CA PHE A 119 -25.09 -8.19 9.60
C PHE A 119 -24.01 -7.26 10.16
N GLU A 120 -24.09 -6.91 11.45
CA GLU A 120 -23.13 -6.03 12.13
C GLU A 120 -21.67 -6.51 12.01
N ILE A 121 -21.47 -7.83 11.87
CA ILE A 121 -20.15 -8.45 11.74
C ILE A 121 -19.48 -8.20 10.38
N LEU A 122 -20.25 -7.75 9.38
CA LEU A 122 -19.75 -7.45 8.03
C LEU A 122 -19.50 -5.95 7.82
N ASP A 123 -19.50 -5.16 8.89
CA ASP A 123 -19.32 -3.71 8.84
C ASP A 123 -17.97 -3.28 8.24
N ILE A 124 -16.93 -4.12 8.38
CA ILE A 124 -15.62 -3.90 7.74
C ILE A 124 -15.70 -3.87 6.21
N LEU A 125 -16.73 -4.50 5.61
CA LEU A 125 -16.97 -4.50 4.17
C LEU A 125 -17.72 -3.24 3.69
N LYS A 126 -18.21 -2.38 4.60
CA LYS A 126 -18.94 -1.15 4.28
C LYS A 126 -18.02 -0.01 3.83
N LEU A 127 -16.73 -0.02 4.19
CA LEU A 127 -15.79 1.04 3.81
C LEU A 127 -15.34 0.91 2.34
N PRO A 128 -15.30 2.02 1.58
CA PRO A 128 -14.63 2.04 0.28
C PRO A 128 -13.14 1.69 0.48
N VAL A 129 -12.60 0.82 -0.38
CA VAL A 129 -11.18 0.39 -0.33
C VAL A 129 -10.20 1.56 -0.45
N ASP A 130 -10.65 2.70 -1.00
CA ASP A 130 -9.85 3.90 -1.22
C ASP A 130 -10.19 5.06 -0.26
N SER A 131 -10.86 4.81 0.87
CA SER A 131 -11.24 5.86 1.81
C SER A 131 -10.14 6.15 2.84
N ASP A 132 -9.82 7.43 3.01
CA ASP A 132 -8.88 7.93 4.03
C ASP A 132 -9.57 8.54 5.26
N GLN A 133 -10.87 8.26 5.47
CA GLN A 133 -11.65 8.85 6.57
C GLN A 133 -11.05 8.62 7.97
N THR A 134 -10.40 7.49 8.17
CA THR A 134 -9.73 7.13 9.44
C THR A 134 -8.31 7.67 9.55
N GLN A 135 -7.72 8.19 8.47
CA GLN A 135 -6.44 8.92 8.53
C GLN A 135 -6.62 10.26 9.25
N LEU A 136 -5.51 10.95 9.55
CA LEU A 136 -5.56 12.23 10.25
C LEU A 136 -6.29 13.30 9.43
N PHE A 137 -6.09 13.29 8.12
CA PHE A 137 -6.75 14.17 7.17
C PHE A 137 -7.64 13.38 6.22
N ASP A 138 -8.80 13.95 5.88
CA ASP A 138 -9.65 13.44 4.79
C ASP A 138 -9.35 14.32 3.58
N PHE A 139 -8.59 13.78 2.62
CA PHE A 139 -8.29 14.43 1.35
C PHE A 139 -8.87 13.66 0.17
N SER A 140 -9.71 12.65 0.41
CA SER A 140 -10.28 11.84 -0.66
C SER A 140 -11.80 11.96 -0.68
N HIS A 141 -12.34 12.29 -1.85
CA HIS A 141 -13.77 12.50 -1.99
C HIS A 141 -14.31 11.80 -3.23
N THR A 142 -15.52 11.25 -3.10
CA THR A 142 -16.28 10.75 -4.23
C THR A 142 -17.18 11.89 -4.72
N LEU A 143 -16.85 12.44 -5.89
CA LEU A 143 -17.57 13.56 -6.50
C LEU A 143 -18.91 13.12 -7.09
N HIS A 144 -18.95 11.90 -7.63
CA HIS A 144 -20.16 11.32 -8.22
C HIS A 144 -20.14 9.81 -8.03
N LYS A 145 -21.30 9.24 -7.67
CA LYS A 145 -21.50 7.81 -7.54
C LYS A 145 -22.95 7.47 -7.91
N GLU A 146 -23.14 6.92 -9.10
CA GLU A 146 -24.46 6.52 -9.58
C GLU A 146 -24.38 5.29 -10.48
N GLY A 147 -25.23 4.30 -10.22
CA GLY A 147 -25.27 3.05 -11.00
C GLY A 147 -23.91 2.33 -11.01
N ARG A 148 -23.29 2.29 -12.20
CA ARG A 148 -21.99 1.66 -12.47
C ARG A 148 -20.83 2.66 -12.51
N ILE A 149 -21.10 3.95 -12.32
CA ILE A 149 -20.13 5.02 -12.48
C ILE A 149 -19.69 5.54 -11.10
N ARG A 150 -18.38 5.66 -10.90
CA ARG A 150 -17.76 6.36 -9.77
C ARG A 150 -16.74 7.38 -10.29
N ILE A 151 -16.82 8.61 -9.78
CA ILE A 151 -15.80 9.64 -9.96
C ILE A 151 -15.22 9.96 -8.60
N TRP A 152 -13.93 9.74 -8.45
CA TRP A 152 -13.21 9.91 -7.20
C TRP A 152 -11.98 10.78 -7.44
N HIS A 153 -11.60 11.54 -6.42
CA HIS A 153 -10.32 12.23 -6.41
C HIS A 153 -9.73 12.28 -5.01
N GLY A 154 -8.43 12.50 -4.92
CA GLY A 154 -7.79 12.82 -3.66
C GLY A 154 -6.30 13.15 -3.76
N LEU A 155 -5.72 13.49 -2.61
CA LEU A 155 -4.28 13.68 -2.47
C LEU A 155 -3.64 12.42 -1.91
N ASP A 156 -2.89 11.72 -2.75
CA ASP A 156 -2.14 10.52 -2.35
C ASP A 156 -0.82 10.87 -1.66
N ARG A 157 -0.26 12.06 -1.94
CA ARG A 157 0.90 12.61 -1.23
C ARG A 157 0.68 14.08 -0.96
N LEU A 158 1.00 14.51 0.25
CA LEU A 158 1.09 15.89 0.67
C LEU A 158 2.00 15.94 1.89
N ASN A 159 3.30 16.10 1.67
CA ASN A 159 4.27 16.13 2.76
C ASN A 159 5.35 17.20 2.58
N LEU A 160 5.83 17.69 3.71
CA LEU A 160 7.01 18.54 3.81
C LEU A 160 8.19 17.66 4.22
N THR A 161 9.28 17.71 3.44
CA THR A 161 10.54 17.04 3.74
C THR A 161 11.61 18.07 4.04
N MET A 162 12.35 17.87 5.12
CA MET A 162 13.51 18.66 5.52
C MET A 162 14.72 17.74 5.66
N ASN A 163 15.72 17.95 4.83
CA ASN A 163 17.02 17.31 4.95
C ASN A 163 17.92 18.21 5.80
N ARG A 164 18.60 17.63 6.79
CA ARG A 164 19.52 18.33 7.69
C ARG A 164 20.77 17.47 7.84
N SER A 165 21.84 18.05 8.38
CA SER A 165 23.09 17.31 8.60
C SER A 165 22.95 16.10 9.53
N TRP A 166 21.94 16.11 10.42
CA TRP A 166 21.66 15.03 11.35
C TRP A 166 20.71 13.96 10.79
N GLY A 167 20.05 14.20 9.66
CA GLY A 167 19.03 13.30 9.11
C GLY A 167 17.92 14.00 8.35
N THR A 168 16.87 13.25 8.03
CA THR A 168 15.70 13.71 7.29
C THR A 168 14.46 13.66 8.16
N LEU A 169 13.71 14.76 8.22
CA LEU A 169 12.39 14.85 8.84
C LEU A 169 11.33 14.98 7.74
N ARG A 170 10.25 14.21 7.83
CA ARG A 170 9.11 14.34 6.92
C ARG A 170 7.79 14.37 7.68
N LEU A 171 6.93 15.32 7.28
CA LEU A 171 5.66 15.62 7.93
C LEU A 171 4.54 15.59 6.90
N GLY A 172 3.47 14.83 7.17
CA GLY A 172 2.27 14.79 6.34
C GLY A 172 2.07 13.45 5.62
N ARG A 173 1.32 13.46 4.53
CA ARG A 173 0.95 12.27 3.78
C ARG A 173 2.06 11.77 2.88
N GLN A 174 2.54 10.57 3.18
CA GLN A 174 3.69 9.94 2.54
C GLN A 174 3.53 8.43 2.49
N ALA A 175 4.28 7.73 1.64
CA ALA A 175 4.40 6.28 1.76
C ALA A 175 5.69 5.93 2.50
N VAL A 176 5.58 4.91 3.34
CA VAL A 176 6.69 4.22 3.99
C VAL A 176 6.54 2.74 3.66
N SER A 177 7.64 2.04 3.34
CA SER A 177 7.64 0.60 3.15
C SER A 177 8.76 -0.02 3.95
N TRP A 178 8.43 -1.02 4.76
CA TRP A 178 9.37 -1.83 5.52
C TRP A 178 9.24 -3.30 5.09
N GLY A 179 10.34 -4.02 5.04
CA GLY A 179 10.37 -5.42 4.63
C GLY A 179 11.14 -5.69 3.35
N ASN A 180 11.54 -6.94 3.21
CA ASN A 180 12.39 -7.49 2.16
C ASN A 180 11.67 -8.56 1.32
N GLY A 181 10.44 -8.92 1.68
CA GLY A 181 9.58 -9.78 0.88
C GLY A 181 9.31 -9.20 -0.52
N LEU A 182 9.03 -10.08 -1.48
CA LEU A 182 8.78 -9.69 -2.88
C LEU A 182 7.30 -9.85 -3.26
N ILE A 183 6.61 -10.84 -2.69
CA ILE A 183 5.17 -11.05 -2.87
C ILE A 183 4.44 -10.81 -1.54
N PHE A 184 4.98 -11.35 -0.45
CA PHE A 184 4.43 -11.17 0.90
C PHE A 184 5.32 -10.26 1.75
N HIS A 185 4.74 -9.23 2.36
CA HIS A 185 5.48 -8.22 3.11
C HIS A 185 5.07 -8.18 4.59
N PRO A 186 5.43 -9.18 5.41
CA PRO A 186 4.99 -9.23 6.81
C PRO A 186 5.54 -8.08 7.68
N LEU A 187 6.66 -7.44 7.30
CA LEU A 187 7.18 -6.25 7.99
C LEU A 187 6.51 -4.95 7.55
N ASP A 188 5.66 -5.00 6.52
CA ASP A 188 4.96 -3.82 6.00
C ASP A 188 3.65 -3.58 6.74
N LEU A 189 3.75 -3.11 7.99
CA LEU A 189 2.61 -3.04 8.90
C LEU A 189 1.60 -1.94 8.57
N PHE A 190 2.08 -0.81 8.04
CA PHE A 190 1.28 0.43 8.05
C PHE A 190 0.48 0.65 6.77
N ASN A 191 0.88 0.00 5.67
CA ASN A 191 0.14 0.04 4.43
C ASN A 191 0.56 -1.12 3.52
N PRO A 192 0.36 -2.38 3.91
CA PRO A 192 0.74 -3.51 3.07
C PRO A 192 0.00 -3.44 1.73
N PHE A 193 0.68 -3.82 0.64
CA PHE A 193 -0.02 -4.08 -0.61
C PHE A 193 -1.01 -5.24 -0.39
N PRO A 194 -2.29 -5.10 -0.75
CA PRO A 194 -3.22 -6.21 -0.76
C PRO A 194 -2.67 -7.32 -1.67
N PRO A 195 -2.66 -8.60 -1.27
CA PRO A 195 -2.13 -9.70 -2.09
C PRO A 195 -2.91 -9.91 -3.39
N THR A 196 -4.09 -9.29 -3.52
CA THR A 196 -4.93 -9.31 -4.72
C THR A 196 -4.70 -8.10 -5.64
N GLU A 197 -3.86 -7.14 -5.25
CA GLU A 197 -3.56 -5.96 -6.05
C GLU A 197 -2.54 -6.32 -7.14
N VAL A 198 -3.03 -6.84 -8.26
CA VAL A 198 -2.20 -7.32 -9.38
C VAL A 198 -1.54 -6.15 -10.15
N LEU A 199 -2.06 -4.91 -10.03
CA LEU A 199 -1.66 -3.75 -10.82
C LEU A 199 -1.68 -2.44 -10.01
N SER A 200 -0.81 -2.32 -9.00
CA SER A 200 -0.55 -1.03 -8.36
C SER A 200 0.91 -0.66 -8.40
N ASP A 201 1.20 0.43 -9.10
CA ASP A 201 2.53 0.99 -9.21
C ASP A 201 2.87 1.87 -7.98
N TYR A 202 1.86 2.18 -7.15
CA TYR A 202 1.99 3.15 -6.06
C TYR A 202 1.31 2.66 -4.79
N LYS A 203 2.12 2.62 -3.74
CA LYS A 203 1.65 2.42 -2.37
C LYS A 203 0.76 3.57 -1.90
N ALA A 204 -0.35 3.30 -1.21
CA ALA A 204 -1.20 4.37 -0.65
C ALA A 204 -0.44 5.29 0.33
N GLY A 205 -0.88 6.55 0.42
CA GLY A 205 -0.31 7.51 1.37
C GLY A 205 -0.86 7.34 2.78
N GLU A 206 -0.02 7.60 3.76
CA GLU A 206 -0.39 7.62 5.18
C GLU A 206 0.04 8.95 5.80
N ASP A 207 -0.84 9.53 6.62
CA ASP A 207 -0.57 10.76 7.36
C ASP A 207 0.36 10.46 8.54
N MET A 208 1.62 10.88 8.44
CA MET A 208 2.61 10.53 9.46
C MET A 208 3.68 11.61 9.66
N VAL A 209 4.33 11.51 10.82
CA VAL A 209 5.63 12.14 11.10
C VAL A 209 6.68 11.04 11.04
N SER A 210 7.72 11.24 10.23
CA SER A 210 8.83 10.29 10.13
C SER A 210 10.18 11.00 10.22
N ALA A 211 11.14 10.35 10.86
CA ALA A 211 12.52 10.81 10.96
C ALA A 211 13.48 9.68 10.64
N THR A 212 14.44 9.94 9.75
CA THR A 212 15.54 9.02 9.42
C THR A 212 16.85 9.65 9.85
N ILE A 213 17.58 8.98 10.73
CA ILE A 213 18.81 9.47 11.36
C ILE A 213 19.94 8.50 11.00
N PRO A 214 20.84 8.87 10.07
CA PRO A 214 22.04 8.09 9.81
C PRO A 214 23.01 8.21 10.99
N PHE A 215 23.65 7.11 11.38
CA PHE A 215 24.68 7.12 12.43
C PHE A 215 25.99 6.46 12.01
N ARG A 216 26.01 5.76 10.87
CA ARG A 216 27.19 5.34 10.11
C ARG A 216 26.89 5.45 8.62
N THR A 217 27.89 5.23 7.76
CA THR A 217 27.78 5.39 6.30
C THR A 217 26.60 4.64 5.68
N PHE A 218 26.20 3.51 6.24
CA PHE A 218 25.13 2.66 5.73
C PHE A 218 24.13 2.21 6.79
N ASP A 219 24.23 2.76 8.02
CA ASP A 219 23.36 2.39 9.14
C ASP A 219 22.48 3.58 9.52
N GLU A 220 21.19 3.31 9.71
CA GLU A 220 20.20 4.35 9.99
C GLU A 220 19.14 3.89 11.00
N LEU A 221 18.63 4.86 11.76
CA LEU A 221 17.44 4.72 12.61
C LEU A 221 16.28 5.44 11.94
N GLN A 222 15.18 4.74 11.73
CA GLN A 222 13.91 5.30 11.29
C GLN A 222 12.91 5.31 12.44
N LEU A 223 12.25 6.43 12.66
CA LEU A 223 11.15 6.60 13.62
C LEU A 223 9.92 7.06 12.87
N LEU A 224 8.75 6.53 13.22
CA LEU A 224 7.46 6.94 12.65
C LEU A 224 6.37 7.06 13.69
N VAL A 225 5.49 8.04 13.49
CA VAL A 225 4.25 8.24 14.25
C VAL A 225 3.13 8.47 13.25
N ILE A 226 2.10 7.62 13.32
CA ILE A 226 0.93 7.65 12.43
C ILE A 226 -0.30 7.91 13.29
N PRO A 227 -0.73 9.17 13.45
CA PRO A 227 -1.98 9.49 14.13
C PRO A 227 -3.19 9.06 13.30
N ARG A 228 -4.22 8.53 13.96
CA ARG A 228 -5.49 8.12 13.32
C ARG A 228 -6.70 8.67 14.07
N ARG A 229 -7.79 8.83 13.31
CA ARG A 229 -9.09 9.24 13.84
C ARG A 229 -10.00 8.03 14.05
N LYS A 230 -10.89 8.13 15.03
CA LYS A 230 -12.08 7.28 15.12
C LYS A 230 -13.16 7.80 14.16
N GLU A 231 -14.23 7.03 13.98
CA GLU A 231 -15.36 7.39 13.10
C GLU A 231 -16.01 8.74 13.48
N ASN A 232 -15.94 9.12 14.75
CA ASN A 232 -16.43 10.42 15.24
C ASN A 232 -15.48 11.60 14.93
N GLY A 233 -14.38 11.37 14.20
CA GLY A 233 -13.39 12.38 13.83
C GLY A 233 -12.37 12.73 14.91
N ALA A 234 -12.47 12.18 16.12
CA ALA A 234 -11.50 12.43 17.18
C ALA A 234 -10.21 11.62 16.97
N VAL A 235 -9.05 12.28 17.11
CA VAL A 235 -7.74 11.60 17.14
C VAL A 235 -7.61 10.85 18.46
N HIS A 236 -7.23 9.57 18.39
CA HIS A 236 -7.10 8.74 19.58
C HIS A 236 -5.88 7.81 19.49
N TRP A 237 -5.21 7.60 20.62
CA TRP A 237 -3.93 6.87 20.67
C TRP A 237 -4.09 5.37 20.37
N ASP A 238 -5.17 4.75 20.85
CA ASP A 238 -5.53 3.34 20.55
C ASP A 238 -5.71 3.04 19.05
N ARG A 239 -5.90 4.07 18.21
CA ARG A 239 -5.94 3.93 16.75
C ARG A 239 -4.64 4.34 16.07
N SER A 240 -3.75 4.99 16.80
CA SER A 240 -2.51 5.52 16.25
C SER A 240 -1.43 4.44 16.20
N SER A 241 -0.32 4.75 15.54
CA SER A 241 0.83 3.86 15.49
C SER A 241 2.13 4.58 15.78
N LEU A 242 3.04 3.87 16.42
CA LEU A 242 4.39 4.30 16.71
C LEU A 242 5.31 3.16 16.32
N ALA A 243 6.37 3.44 15.58
CA ALA A 243 7.37 2.43 15.32
C ALA A 243 8.78 2.99 15.18
N ALA A 244 9.73 2.10 15.42
CA ALA A 244 11.14 2.32 15.22
C ALA A 244 11.73 1.15 14.43
N LYS A 245 12.62 1.46 13.50
CA LYS A 245 13.40 0.47 12.75
C LYS A 245 14.86 0.90 12.70
N VAL A 246 15.76 -0.02 12.98
CA VAL A 246 17.20 0.15 12.78
C VAL A 246 17.61 -0.71 11.60
N ASN A 247 18.26 -0.09 10.62
CA ASN A 247 18.91 -0.76 9.51
C ASN A 247 20.43 -0.79 9.75
N LEU A 248 21.03 -1.96 9.63
CA LEU A 248 22.45 -2.20 9.81
C LEU A 248 23.00 -2.94 8.60
N LEU A 249 24.07 -2.40 8.01
CA LEU A 249 24.73 -3.00 6.86
C LEU A 249 26.16 -3.43 7.21
N THR A 250 26.48 -4.67 6.86
CA THR A 250 27.83 -5.23 6.85
C THR A 250 28.22 -5.60 5.43
N ASP A 251 29.48 -5.96 5.19
CA ASP A 251 30.00 -6.34 3.87
C ASP A 251 29.23 -7.48 3.16
N ARG A 252 28.48 -8.30 3.91
CA ARG A 252 27.79 -9.50 3.38
C ARG A 252 26.31 -9.58 3.73
N LEU A 253 25.85 -8.79 4.70
CA LEU A 253 24.54 -8.94 5.31
C LEU A 253 23.97 -7.57 5.66
N GLN A 254 22.73 -7.35 5.28
CA GLN A 254 21.89 -6.28 5.79
C GLN A 254 20.89 -6.86 6.80
N MET A 255 20.68 -6.12 7.88
CA MET A 255 19.77 -6.49 8.96
C MET A 255 18.83 -5.32 9.27
N ASP A 256 17.53 -5.60 9.34
CA ASP A 256 16.49 -4.67 9.78
C ASP A 256 15.91 -5.19 11.10
N ILE A 257 15.99 -4.39 12.16
CA ILE A 257 15.34 -4.70 13.44
C ILE A 257 14.27 -3.66 13.67
N MET A 258 13.02 -4.09 13.91
CA MET A 258 11.92 -3.17 14.14
C MET A 258 11.10 -3.53 15.37
N ALA A 259 10.52 -2.50 15.98
CA ALA A 259 9.47 -2.61 16.99
C ALA A 259 8.38 -1.59 16.66
N ALA A 260 7.13 -2.01 16.78
CA ALA A 260 5.97 -1.19 16.50
C ALA A 260 4.87 -1.43 17.52
N HIS A 261 4.14 -0.37 17.81
CA HIS A 261 2.80 -0.43 18.39
C HIS A 261 1.84 0.08 17.31
N HIS A 262 0.90 -0.76 16.90
CA HIS A 262 -0.02 -0.51 15.80
C HIS A 262 -1.42 -0.92 16.23
N PHE A 263 -2.30 0.07 16.45
CA PHE A 263 -3.57 -0.16 17.14
C PHE A 263 -3.31 -0.87 18.49
N ASP A 264 -4.04 -1.95 18.75
CA ASP A 264 -3.91 -2.75 19.97
C ASP A 264 -2.80 -3.81 19.88
N ALA A 265 -1.99 -3.80 18.81
CA ALA A 265 -0.95 -4.80 18.58
C ALA A 265 0.46 -4.26 18.86
N THR A 266 1.26 -5.07 19.55
CA THR A 266 2.72 -4.90 19.62
C THR A 266 3.38 -5.85 18.64
N VAL A 267 4.23 -5.32 17.77
CA VAL A 267 4.95 -6.08 16.75
C VAL A 267 6.45 -5.93 16.93
N LEU A 268 7.16 -7.06 16.89
CA LEU A 268 8.61 -7.12 16.80
C LEU A 268 8.98 -7.77 15.48
N GLY A 269 9.96 -7.21 14.77
CA GLY A 269 10.37 -7.71 13.46
C GLY A 269 11.88 -7.79 13.28
N LEU A 270 12.31 -8.81 12.55
CA LEU A 270 13.69 -9.01 12.12
C LEU A 270 13.70 -9.34 10.63
N GLY A 271 14.37 -8.51 9.84
CA GLY A 271 14.67 -8.74 8.43
C GLY A 271 16.16 -8.99 8.23
N LEU A 272 16.50 -9.95 7.39
CA LEU A 272 17.87 -10.27 7.00
C LEU A 272 17.95 -10.43 5.49
N SER A 273 18.98 -9.87 4.87
CA SER A 273 19.23 -10.09 3.44
C SER A 273 20.70 -10.10 3.11
N GLY A 274 21.06 -10.86 2.08
CA GLY A 274 22.42 -10.92 1.60
C GLY A 274 22.51 -11.66 0.27
N ASN A 275 23.74 -11.92 -0.16
CA ASN A 275 24.01 -12.65 -1.38
C ASN A 275 24.75 -13.95 -1.08
N ILE A 276 24.38 -15.02 -1.77
CA ILE A 276 25.12 -16.28 -1.81
C ILE A 276 25.50 -16.55 -3.27
N GLY A 277 26.76 -16.31 -3.61
CA GLY A 277 27.23 -16.34 -5.01
C GLY A 277 26.53 -15.25 -5.83
N SER A 278 25.84 -15.63 -6.90
CA SER A 278 25.07 -14.72 -7.75
C SER A 278 23.56 -14.71 -7.41
N ALA A 279 23.16 -15.32 -6.30
CA ALA A 279 21.77 -15.33 -5.85
C ALA A 279 21.61 -14.39 -4.65
N ALA A 280 20.51 -13.65 -4.63
CA ALA A 280 20.11 -12.85 -3.48
C ALA A 280 19.13 -13.66 -2.64
N TRP A 281 19.26 -13.59 -1.31
CA TRP A 281 18.33 -14.20 -0.38
C TRP A 281 17.84 -13.16 0.62
N ARG A 282 16.58 -13.30 1.05
CA ARG A 282 15.94 -12.42 2.02
C ARG A 282 15.07 -13.24 2.95
N THR A 283 14.96 -12.81 4.20
CA THR A 283 13.97 -13.34 5.13
C THR A 283 13.49 -12.25 6.05
N ASP A 284 12.19 -12.25 6.33
CA ASP A 284 11.61 -11.41 7.35
C ASP A 284 10.80 -12.27 8.32
N ILE A 285 10.92 -11.96 9.61
CA ILE A 285 10.23 -12.64 10.70
C ILE A 285 9.54 -11.59 11.55
N THR A 286 8.29 -11.84 11.91
CA THR A 286 7.50 -11.00 12.82
C THR A 286 6.93 -11.82 13.94
N TRP A 287 6.90 -11.21 15.11
CA TRP A 287 6.08 -11.62 16.23
C TRP A 287 5.07 -10.53 16.52
N THR A 288 3.79 -10.89 16.61
CA THR A 288 2.70 -9.96 16.93
C THR A 288 1.95 -10.45 18.15
N GLY A 289 1.74 -9.56 19.12
CA GLY A 289 0.84 -9.77 20.24
C GLY A 289 -0.25 -8.71 20.26
N ILE A 290 -1.52 -9.15 20.24
CA ILE A 290 -2.70 -8.28 20.33
C ILE A 290 -3.09 -8.15 21.80
N GLU A 291 -3.38 -6.93 22.26
CA GLU A 291 -3.87 -6.68 23.62
C GLU A 291 -5.20 -7.42 23.84
N SER A 292 -5.25 -8.31 24.84
CA SER A 292 -6.36 -9.23 25.10
C SER A 292 -6.67 -10.23 23.97
N GLY A 293 -5.76 -10.43 23.01
CA GLY A 293 -5.93 -11.33 21.87
C GLY A 293 -4.83 -12.38 21.71
N PRO A 294 -4.83 -13.12 20.58
CA PRO A 294 -3.82 -14.13 20.29
C PRO A 294 -2.45 -13.51 20.02
N LYS A 295 -1.41 -14.34 20.18
CA LYS A 295 -0.04 -14.05 19.76
C LYS A 295 0.29 -14.96 18.60
N TYR A 296 0.94 -14.43 17.59
CA TYR A 296 1.29 -15.19 16.40
C TYR A 296 2.62 -14.75 15.81
N PHE A 297 3.19 -15.63 15.00
CA PHE A 297 4.39 -15.36 14.22
C PHE A 297 4.04 -15.37 12.74
N SER A 298 4.72 -14.53 11.96
CA SER A 298 4.74 -14.66 10.50
C SER A 298 6.18 -14.65 10.02
N ALA A 299 6.46 -15.41 8.98
CA ALA A 299 7.78 -15.44 8.38
C ALA A 299 7.68 -15.52 6.86
N VAL A 300 8.60 -14.85 6.18
CA VAL A 300 8.83 -15.01 4.74
C VAL A 300 10.31 -15.29 4.52
N ALA A 301 10.61 -16.15 3.55
CA ALA A 301 11.96 -16.38 3.07
C ALA A 301 11.93 -16.50 1.55
N ASN A 302 12.81 -15.76 0.87
CA ASN A 302 12.95 -15.83 -0.57
C ASN A 302 14.40 -15.96 -1.03
N VAL A 303 14.55 -16.52 -2.21
CA VAL A 303 15.79 -16.52 -2.98
C VAL A 303 15.47 -16.22 -4.43
N ASP A 304 16.24 -15.33 -5.03
CA ASP A 304 16.12 -15.00 -6.44
C ASP A 304 17.47 -14.95 -7.14
N ARG A 305 17.44 -15.23 -8.44
CA ARG A 305 18.63 -15.25 -9.28
C ARG A 305 18.28 -14.95 -10.72
N SER A 306 19.08 -14.09 -11.35
CA SER A 306 19.13 -13.95 -12.80
C SER A 306 20.29 -14.73 -13.40
N TRP A 307 20.08 -15.34 -14.57
CA TRP A 307 21.14 -15.99 -15.34
C TRP A 307 20.88 -15.90 -16.85
N VAL A 308 21.92 -16.12 -17.65
CA VAL A 308 21.83 -16.16 -19.12
C VAL A 308 21.87 -17.60 -19.59
N TRP A 309 20.87 -18.03 -20.35
CA TRP A 309 20.83 -19.33 -21.01
C TRP A 309 20.24 -19.21 -22.40
N GLY A 310 20.96 -19.71 -23.41
CA GLY A 310 20.56 -19.63 -24.82
C GLY A 310 20.45 -18.19 -25.35
N GLN A 311 21.38 -17.30 -24.95
CA GLN A 311 21.37 -15.85 -25.25
C GLN A 311 20.12 -15.10 -24.76
N LYS A 312 19.35 -15.68 -23.83
CA LYS A 312 18.19 -15.05 -23.20
C LYS A 312 18.45 -14.85 -21.71
N ASN A 313 17.91 -13.76 -21.18
CA ASN A 313 17.91 -13.49 -19.75
C ASN A 313 16.77 -14.28 -19.10
N TRP A 314 17.13 -15.05 -18.08
CA TRP A 314 16.20 -15.79 -17.24
C TRP A 314 16.24 -15.20 -15.83
N TYR A 315 15.09 -15.25 -15.17
CA TYR A 315 14.92 -14.87 -13.77
C TYR A 315 14.14 -15.96 -13.07
N GLY A 316 14.61 -16.36 -11.89
CA GLY A 316 13.94 -17.33 -11.04
C GLY A 316 13.80 -16.77 -9.64
N LEU A 317 12.62 -16.97 -9.06
CA LEU A 317 12.27 -16.58 -7.70
C LEU A 317 11.57 -17.76 -7.02
N LEU A 318 11.95 -18.01 -5.77
CA LEU A 318 11.22 -18.88 -4.85
C LEU A 318 10.95 -18.09 -3.57
N GLU A 319 9.70 -18.01 -3.14
CA GLU A 319 9.30 -17.38 -1.88
C GLU A 319 8.39 -18.32 -1.08
N LEU A 320 8.69 -18.48 0.20
CA LEU A 320 7.92 -19.26 1.16
C LEU A 320 7.37 -18.31 2.22
N TYR A 321 6.06 -18.38 2.47
CA TYR A 321 5.37 -17.57 3.46
C TYR A 321 4.68 -18.46 4.49
N TYR A 322 4.82 -18.08 5.76
CA TYR A 322 4.15 -18.71 6.90
C TYR A 322 3.43 -17.64 7.71
N HIS A 323 2.19 -17.94 8.11
CA HIS A 323 1.38 -17.10 8.97
C HIS A 323 0.72 -17.95 10.06
N GLY A 324 0.92 -17.56 11.32
CA GLY A 324 0.44 -18.30 12.47
C GLY A 324 -1.03 -18.07 12.82
N LEU A 325 -1.70 -17.09 12.23
CA LEU A 325 -3.16 -16.95 12.34
C LEU A 325 -3.81 -17.77 11.23
N GLY A 326 -4.13 -19.01 11.56
CA GLY A 326 -4.92 -19.89 10.70
C GLY A 326 -5.31 -21.12 11.50
N GLU A 327 -6.62 -21.38 11.60
CA GLU A 327 -7.10 -22.68 12.04
C GLU A 327 -6.93 -23.67 10.89
N GLY A 328 -6.60 -24.92 11.21
CA GLY A 328 -6.27 -25.96 10.23
C GLY A 328 -7.44 -26.34 9.31
N GLU A 329 -8.65 -25.90 9.63
CA GLU A 329 -9.88 -26.21 8.93
C GLU A 329 -10.58 -24.92 8.44
N PRO A 330 -10.87 -24.79 7.13
CA PRO A 330 -11.54 -23.61 6.55
C PRO A 330 -12.92 -23.31 7.15
N GLU A 331 -13.58 -24.31 7.72
CA GLU A 331 -14.92 -24.20 8.32
C GLU A 331 -14.88 -23.50 9.69
N GLU A 332 -13.84 -23.74 10.51
CA GLU A 332 -13.66 -23.07 11.81
C GLU A 332 -13.25 -21.60 11.64
N ALA A 333 -12.41 -21.30 10.63
CA ALA A 333 -12.02 -19.93 10.30
C ALA A 333 -13.22 -19.04 9.89
N LEU A 334 -14.23 -19.62 9.22
CA LEU A 334 -15.48 -18.93 8.93
C LEU A 334 -16.32 -18.77 10.20
N LEU A 335 -16.47 -19.83 11.01
CA LEU A 335 -17.29 -19.81 12.23
C LEU A 335 -16.78 -18.85 13.32
N ASN A 336 -15.46 -18.73 13.51
CA ASN A 336 -14.90 -17.78 14.47
C ASN A 336 -15.08 -16.32 14.02
N SER A 337 -15.14 -16.05 12.71
CA SER A 337 -15.52 -14.74 12.19
C SER A 337 -17.00 -14.38 12.43
N PHE A 338 -17.83 -15.32 12.90
CA PHE A 338 -19.24 -15.08 13.24
C PHE A 338 -19.48 -14.84 14.74
N PHE A 339 -18.49 -15.08 15.61
CA PHE A 339 -18.69 -15.10 17.08
C PHE A 339 -17.65 -14.31 17.90
N SER A 340 -16.77 -13.52 17.28
CA SER A 340 -15.83 -12.63 17.99
C SER A 340 -16.21 -11.15 17.89
#